data_AF-A0A0H4A6C6-F1
#
_entry.id   AF-A0A0H4A6C6-F1
#
_cell.length_a   1.000
_cell.length_b   1.000
_cell.length_c   1.000
_cell.angle_alpha   90.00
_cell.angle_beta   90.00
_cell.angle_gamma   90.00
#
_symmetry.space_group_name_H-M   'P 1'
#
loop_
_entity.id
_entity.type
_entity.pdbx_description
1 polymer ?
#
loop_
_entity_poly.entity_id
_entity_poly.type
_entity_poly.pdbx_seq_one_letter_code
_entity_poly.pdbx_strand_id
1 'polypeptide(L)'
;AVAELREGEAVLDLGSGGGIDVILSAKRVGPTGVAYGLDMTDEMLALAQRNVREAGVTNVHLLKGVIEQIPLPADSVDVVISNCVINLSVDKAAVLSEIGRVLKPGGR
;
A
#
# COMPACT_ATOMS: atom_id res chain seq x y z
N ALA A 1 10.08 11.10 -8.39
CA ALA A 1 9.47 10.34 -9.50
C ALA A 1 8.31 9.55 -8.91
N VAL A 2 7.14 9.54 -9.55
CA VAL A 2 6.02 8.67 -9.14
C VAL A 2 6.30 7.28 -9.71
N ALA A 3 6.11 6.21 -8.93
CA ALA A 3 6.31 4.84 -9.43
C ALA A 3 5.48 4.62 -10.71
N GLU A 4 6.07 4.03 -11.74
CA GLU A 4 5.38 3.78 -13.01
C GLU A 4 4.41 2.60 -12.85
N LEU A 5 3.20 2.82 -12.32
CA LEU A 5 2.21 1.74 -12.17
C LEU A 5 1.59 1.34 -13.52
N ARG A 6 1.36 0.04 -13.68
CA ARG A 6 0.79 -0.60 -14.87
C ARG A 6 -0.56 -1.25 -14.55
N GLU A 7 -1.39 -1.38 -15.57
CA GLU A 7 -2.69 -2.04 -15.44
C GLU A 7 -2.52 -3.50 -14.98
N GLY A 8 -3.38 -3.94 -14.06
CA GLY A 8 -3.35 -5.29 -13.48
C GLY A 8 -2.36 -5.50 -12.34
N GLU A 9 -1.50 -4.52 -12.02
CA GLU A 9 -0.55 -4.66 -10.90
C GLU A 9 -1.23 -4.63 -9.53
N ALA A 10 -0.65 -5.34 -8.57
CA ALA A 10 -0.93 -5.23 -7.15
C ALA A 10 0.07 -4.25 -6.49
N VAL A 11 -0.45 -3.23 -5.82
CA VAL A 11 0.36 -2.14 -5.22
C VAL A 11 0.13 -2.10 -3.72
N LEU A 12 1.17 -1.94 -2.92
CA LEU A 12 1.09 -1.69 -1.48
C LEU A 12 1.61 -0.29 -1.14
N ASP A 13 0.79 0.51 -0.47
CA ASP A 13 1.15 1.80 0.10
C ASP A 13 1.42 1.66 1.60
N LEU A 14 2.66 1.94 2.00
CA LEU A 14 3.10 1.91 3.39
C LEU A 14 2.77 3.24 4.07
N GLY A 15 2.04 3.19 5.18
CA GLY A 15 1.64 4.38 5.93
C GLY A 15 0.62 5.21 5.17
N SER A 16 -0.40 4.54 4.63
CA SER A 16 -1.35 5.11 3.67
C SER A 16 -2.16 6.30 4.20
N GLY A 17 -2.23 6.51 5.52
CA GLY A 17 -2.90 7.64 6.13
C GLY A 17 -4.35 7.75 5.67
N GLY A 18 -4.73 8.93 5.15
CA GLY A 18 -6.06 9.16 4.58
C GLY A 18 -6.33 8.49 3.22
N GLY A 19 -5.41 7.68 2.69
CA GLY A 19 -5.61 6.84 1.51
C GLY A 19 -5.52 7.54 0.15
N ILE A 20 -4.97 8.75 0.07
CA ILE A 20 -4.86 9.49 -1.20
C ILE A 20 -4.03 8.70 -2.22
N ASP A 21 -2.82 8.27 -1.84
CA ASP A 21 -1.90 7.54 -2.72
C ASP A 21 -2.46 6.14 -3.09
N VAL A 22 -3.17 5.49 -2.17
CA VAL A 22 -3.93 4.24 -2.43
C VAL A 22 -4.99 4.43 -3.51
N ILE A 23 -5.80 5.50 -3.41
CA ILE A 23 -6.87 5.78 -4.39
C ILE A 23 -6.28 6.11 -5.76
N LEU A 24 -5.19 6.88 -5.82
CA LEU A 24 -4.49 7.16 -7.07
C LEU A 24 -3.91 5.90 -7.69
N SER A 25 -3.32 5.02 -6.87
CA SER A 25 -2.80 3.74 -7.31
C SER A 25 -3.90 2.84 -7.86
N ALA A 26 -5.02 2.70 -7.14
CA ALA A 26 -6.18 1.91 -7.56
C ALA A 26 -6.75 2.34 -8.92
N LYS A 27 -6.84 3.65 -9.16
CA LYS A 27 -7.26 4.19 -10.46
C LYS A 27 -6.26 3.87 -11.58
N ARG A 28 -4.97 3.88 -11.27
CA ARG A 28 -3.89 3.70 -12.26
C ARG A 28 -3.68 2.23 -12.66
N VAL A 29 -3.81 1.31 -11.72
CA VAL A 29 -3.73 -0.14 -12.01
C VAL A 29 -5.01 -0.70 -12.64
N GLY A 30 -6.07 0.11 -12.73
CA GLY A 30 -7.31 -0.26 -13.40
C GLY A 30 -8.11 -1.35 -12.67
N PRO A 31 -9.26 -1.75 -13.25
CA PRO A 31 -10.21 -2.65 -12.59
C PRO A 31 -9.71 -4.09 -12.40
N THR A 32 -8.64 -4.48 -13.10
CA THR A 32 -7.99 -5.79 -12.99
C THR A 32 -6.83 -5.80 -11.99
N GLY A 33 -6.35 -4.63 -11.58
CA GLY A 33 -5.33 -4.47 -10.55
C GLY A 33 -5.94 -4.16 -9.18
N VAL A 34 -5.08 -4.06 -8.18
CA VAL A 34 -5.48 -3.87 -6.78
C VAL A 34 -4.52 -2.96 -6.02
N ALA A 35 -5.04 -2.11 -5.14
CA ALA A 35 -4.22 -1.30 -4.24
C ALA A 35 -4.50 -1.64 -2.77
N TYR A 36 -3.43 -1.89 -2.02
CA TYR A 36 -3.44 -2.09 -0.59
C TYR A 36 -2.94 -0.82 0.11
N GLY A 37 -3.67 -0.35 1.12
CA GLY A 37 -3.21 0.70 2.02
C GLY A 37 -2.96 0.16 3.41
N LEU A 38 -1.73 0.25 3.91
CA LEU A 38 -1.38 -0.19 5.27
C LEU A 38 -1.24 1.03 6.20
N ASP A 39 -1.96 1.02 7.31
CA ASP A 39 -1.79 2.03 8.38
C ASP A 39 -1.99 1.39 9.77
N MET A 40 -1.33 1.96 10.78
CA MET A 40 -1.39 1.43 12.15
C MET A 40 -2.51 2.02 12.99
N THR A 41 -3.16 3.10 12.56
CA THR A 41 -4.15 3.84 13.36
C THR A 41 -5.58 3.61 12.86
N ASP A 42 -6.53 3.42 13.78
CA ASP A 42 -7.93 3.19 13.39
C ASP A 42 -8.56 4.45 12.80
N GLU A 43 -8.09 5.60 13.26
CA GLU A 43 -8.49 6.93 12.80
C GLU A 43 -8.15 7.14 11.32
N MET A 44 -6.92 6.80 10.90
CA MET A 44 -6.52 6.93 9.50
C MET A 44 -7.25 5.91 8.62
N LEU A 45 -7.39 4.66 9.06
CA LEU A 45 -8.15 3.67 8.30
C LEU A 45 -9.61 4.06 8.13
N ALA A 46 -10.25 4.60 9.17
CA ALA A 46 -11.62 5.11 9.08
C ALA A 46 -11.73 6.30 8.10
N LEU A 47 -10.72 7.18 8.08
CA LEU A 47 -10.64 8.29 7.12
C LEU A 47 -10.42 7.79 5.69
N ALA A 48 -9.44 6.92 5.47
CA ALA A 48 -9.17 6.30 4.17
C ALA A 48 -10.40 5.56 3.65
N GLN A 49 -11.12 4.83 4.49
CA GLN A 49 -12.33 4.12 4.10
C GLN A 49 -13.44 5.09 3.63
N ARG A 50 -13.59 6.26 4.26
CA ARG A 50 -14.50 7.32 3.78
C ARG A 50 -14.07 7.83 2.41
N ASN A 51 -12.80 8.19 2.26
CA ASN A 51 -12.25 8.73 1.03
C ASN A 51 -12.33 7.75 -0.14
N VAL A 52 -12.07 6.45 0.10
CA VAL A 52 -12.21 5.37 -0.88
C VAL A 52 -13.65 5.27 -1.39
N ARG A 53 -14.64 5.31 -0.48
CA ARG A 53 -16.06 5.28 -0.85
C ARG A 53 -16.47 6.51 -1.65
N GLU A 54 -16.05 7.70 -1.22
CA GLU A 54 -16.35 8.95 -1.93
C GLU A 54 -15.70 9.01 -3.31
N ALA A 55 -14.50 8.42 -3.47
CA ALA A 55 -13.81 8.32 -4.74
C ALA A 55 -14.39 7.27 -5.70
N GLY A 56 -15.30 6.40 -5.22
CA GLY A 56 -15.98 5.38 -6.01
C GLY A 56 -15.06 4.26 -6.52
N VAL A 57 -13.89 4.05 -5.91
CA VAL A 57 -12.97 2.96 -6.27
C VAL A 57 -13.31 1.70 -5.48
N THR A 58 -13.28 0.55 -6.16
CA THR A 58 -13.72 -0.75 -5.58
C THR A 58 -12.60 -1.76 -5.42
N ASN A 59 -11.44 -1.51 -6.03
CA ASN A 59 -10.26 -2.37 -6.02
C ASN A 59 -9.21 -1.93 -4.97
N VAL A 60 -9.69 -1.53 -3.79
CA VAL A 60 -8.86 -1.09 -2.66
C VAL A 60 -9.08 -1.99 -1.45
N HIS A 61 -7.98 -2.38 -0.78
CA HIS A 61 -8.02 -3.04 0.52
C HIS A 61 -7.22 -2.25 1.55
N LEU A 62 -7.87 -1.83 2.63
CA LEU A 62 -7.21 -1.16 3.74
C LEU A 62 -6.85 -2.19 4.81
N LEU A 63 -5.59 -2.17 5.23
CA LEU A 63 -4.98 -3.13 6.13
C LEU A 63 -4.54 -2.42 7.41
N LYS A 64 -4.90 -2.98 8.55
CA LYS A 64 -4.41 -2.56 9.86
C LYS A 64 -3.11 -3.27 10.17
N GLY A 65 -2.07 -2.52 10.52
CA GLY A 65 -0.80 -3.09 10.95
C GLY A 65 0.34 -2.08 10.94
N VAL A 66 1.54 -2.57 11.19
CA VAL A 66 2.79 -1.77 11.16
C VAL A 66 3.63 -2.19 9.98
N ILE A 67 4.49 -1.29 9.49
CA ILE A 67 5.28 -1.51 8.27
C ILE A 67 6.44 -2.49 8.49
N GLU A 68 6.76 -2.79 9.75
CA GLU A 68 7.69 -3.84 10.20
C GLU A 68 7.05 -5.24 10.21
N GLN A 69 5.73 -5.34 10.00
CA GLN A 69 5.01 -6.62 9.98
C GLN A 69 3.80 -6.50 9.05
N ILE A 70 4.04 -6.62 7.75
CA ILE A 70 3.05 -6.39 6.71
C ILE A 70 2.07 -7.58 6.68
N PRO A 71 0.76 -7.37 6.86
CA PRO A 71 -0.23 -8.44 6.92
C PRO A 71 -0.62 -8.95 5.52
N LEU A 72 0.38 -9.26 4.69
CA LEU A 72 0.24 -9.85 3.36
C LEU A 72 1.16 -11.07 3.21
N PRO A 73 0.80 -12.05 2.37
CA PRO A 73 1.68 -13.17 2.03
C PRO A 73 2.99 -12.72 1.35
N ALA A 74 3.98 -13.61 1.34
CA ALA A 74 5.16 -13.40 0.52
C ALA A 74 4.79 -13.38 -0.98
N ASP A 75 5.60 -12.71 -1.81
CA ASP A 75 5.45 -12.63 -3.26
C ASP A 75 4.03 -12.25 -3.73
N SER A 76 3.39 -11.30 -3.06
CA SER A 76 1.98 -10.96 -3.28
C SER A 76 1.75 -9.64 -4.01
N VAL A 77 2.72 -8.71 -3.99
CA VAL A 77 2.60 -7.39 -4.63
C VAL A 77 3.68 -7.15 -5.68
N ASP A 78 3.33 -6.39 -6.71
CA ASP A 78 4.24 -6.01 -7.80
C ASP A 78 5.00 -4.72 -7.48
N VAL A 79 4.39 -3.84 -6.67
CA VAL A 79 4.94 -2.52 -6.31
C VAL A 79 4.72 -2.21 -4.84
N VAL A 80 5.76 -1.70 -4.18
CA VAL A 80 5.62 -1.05 -2.87
C VAL A 80 5.92 0.44 -3.03
N ILE A 81 4.99 1.27 -2.57
CA ILE A 81 5.19 2.72 -2.45
C ILE A 81 5.27 3.11 -0.98
N SER A 82 6.13 4.09 -0.69
CA SER A 82 6.19 4.69 0.63
C SER A 82 6.41 6.18 0.48
N ASN A 83 5.49 6.95 1.06
CA ASN A 83 5.60 8.39 1.13
C ASN A 83 6.01 8.82 2.55
N CYS A 84 7.32 8.98 2.75
CA CYS A 84 7.96 9.43 3.99
C CYS A 84 7.81 8.56 5.25
N VAL A 85 6.97 7.52 5.29
CA VAL A 85 6.74 6.75 6.53
C VAL A 85 7.93 5.89 6.97
N ILE A 86 8.74 5.36 6.03
CA ILE A 86 9.91 4.53 6.38
C ILE A 86 10.89 5.29 7.29
N ASN A 87 10.96 6.62 7.14
CA ASN A 87 11.82 7.47 7.97
C ASN A 87 11.41 7.46 9.45
N LEU A 88 10.14 7.20 9.74
CA LEU A 88 9.56 7.18 11.08
C LEU A 88 9.76 5.84 11.79
N SER A 89 10.08 4.78 11.05
CA SER A 89 10.40 3.47 11.63
C SER A 89 11.75 3.50 12.35
N VAL A 90 11.78 2.92 13.55
CA VAL A 90 13.01 2.70 14.33
C VAL A 90 13.77 1.46 13.87
N ASP A 91 13.09 0.49 13.24
CA ASP A 91 13.66 -0.76 12.74
C ASP A 91 13.56 -0.83 11.21
N LYS A 92 14.41 -0.06 10.54
CA LYS A 92 14.45 -0.01 9.07
C LYS A 92 14.85 -1.36 8.46
N ALA A 93 15.58 -2.20 9.19
CA ALA A 93 15.98 -3.51 8.71
C ALA A 93 14.76 -4.43 8.61
N ALA A 94 13.90 -4.44 9.63
CA ALA A 94 12.63 -5.17 9.59
C ALA A 94 11.74 -4.68 8.46
N VAL A 95 11.60 -3.35 8.28
CA VAL A 95 10.79 -2.78 7.18
C VAL A 95 11.32 -3.24 5.81
N LEU A 96 12.62 -3.10 5.55
CA LEU A 96 13.20 -3.52 4.27
C LEU A 96 13.09 -5.04 4.04
N SER A 97 13.21 -5.84 5.11
CA SER A 97 12.99 -7.28 5.04
C SER A 97 11.55 -7.63 4.68
N GLU A 98 10.57 -6.95 5.28
CA GLU A 98 9.15 -7.15 4.97
C GLU A 98 8.80 -6.70 3.56
N ILE A 99 9.32 -5.56 3.10
CA ILE A 99 9.19 -5.11 1.71
C ILE A 99 9.70 -6.18 0.74
N GLY A 100 10.91 -6.69 0.99
CA GLY A 100 11.50 -7.75 0.17
C GLY A 100 10.69 -9.06 0.20
N ARG A 101 10.07 -9.38 1.34
CA ARG A 101 9.23 -10.58 1.48
C ARG A 101 7.94 -10.48 0.66
N VAL A 102 7.25 -9.34 0.71
CA VAL A 102 5.92 -9.20 0.06
C VAL A 102 6.02 -8.90 -1.43
N LEU A 103 7.13 -8.33 -1.90
CA LEU A 103 7.39 -8.12 -3.32
C LEU A 103 7.55 -9.45 -4.05
N LYS A 104 6.84 -9.60 -5.18
CA LYS A 104 7.09 -10.68 -6.14
C LYS A 104 8.51 -10.62 -6.70
N PRO A 105 9.05 -11.72 -7.25
CA PRO A 105 10.29 -11.67 -8.01
C PRO A 105 10.19 -10.67 -9.17
N GLY A 106 11.08 -9.66 -9.18
CA GLY A 106 11.06 -8.58 -10.16
C GLY A 106 10.12 -7.42 -9.83
N GLY A 107 9.45 -7.45 -8.67
CA GLY A 107 8.73 -6.32 -8.11
C GLY A 107 9.66 -5.16 -7.71
N ARG A 108 9.08 -4.00 -7.43
CA ARG A 108 9.84 -2.76 -7.17
C ARG A 108 9.31 -1.94 -6.01
#